data_AF-A0A1V0A767-F1
#
_entry.id   AF-A0A1V0A767-F1
#
_cell.length_a   1.000
_cell.length_b   1.000
_cell.length_c   1.000
_cell.angle_alpha   90.00
_cell.angle_beta   90.00
_cell.angle_gamma   90.00
#
_symmetry.space_group_name_H-M   'P 1'
#
loop_
_entity.id
_entity.type
_entity.pdbx_description
1 polymer ?
#
loop_
_entity_poly.entity_id
_entity_poly.type
_entity_poly.pdbx_seq_one_letter_code
_entity_poly.pdbx_strand_id
1 'polypeptide(L)'
;MRSGYDPVEVDALIGRIESTLGRGPHLLEPVTADEVRTATFRAKRGGYQETAVDFALEAFVVALEAQAKRPIRLAMAEPTGEMLREQWFEQQAARVERVAFRPGRMGTGYNEDEIDAFLDRIVATLRGTTDYPVTAKEVREAKFSTVMFKAGYLIADVDSFLAGIADVLEQRAL
;
A
#
# COMPACT_ATOMS: atom_id res chain seq x y z
N MET A 1 16.56 -41.34 -3.43
CA MET A 1 16.60 -39.98 -2.85
C MET A 1 15.67 -39.13 -3.70
N ARG A 2 14.61 -38.56 -3.10
CA ARG A 2 13.68 -37.70 -3.82
C ARG A 2 14.36 -36.35 -4.10
N SER A 3 14.22 -35.84 -5.31
CA SER A 3 14.54 -34.44 -5.62
C SER A 3 13.53 -33.55 -4.90
N GLY A 4 13.98 -32.34 -4.55
CA GLY A 4 13.14 -31.29 -4.01
C GLY A 4 13.62 -29.94 -4.52
N TYR A 5 12.92 -28.86 -4.19
CA TYR A 5 13.35 -27.51 -4.59
C TYR A 5 14.63 -27.08 -3.87
N ASP A 6 15.50 -26.32 -4.55
CA ASP A 6 16.73 -25.79 -3.96
C ASP A 6 16.38 -24.89 -2.75
N PRO A 7 16.81 -25.26 -1.53
CA PRO A 7 16.53 -24.48 -0.33
C PRO A 7 16.98 -23.03 -0.45
N VAL A 8 18.08 -22.77 -1.15
CA VAL A 8 18.62 -21.41 -1.30
C VAL A 8 17.68 -20.51 -2.09
N GLU A 9 17.08 -21.01 -3.18
CA GLU A 9 16.15 -20.22 -3.99
C GLU A 9 14.81 -20.01 -3.25
N VAL A 10 14.35 -21.03 -2.53
CA VAL A 10 13.12 -20.95 -1.72
C VAL A 10 13.29 -19.97 -0.57
N ASP A 11 14.37 -20.07 0.21
CA ASP A 11 14.65 -19.18 1.35
C ASP A 11 14.81 -17.72 0.90
N ALA A 12 15.42 -17.48 -0.26
CA ALA A 12 15.56 -16.14 -0.82
C ALA A 12 14.19 -15.51 -1.17
N LEU A 13 13.27 -16.28 -1.76
CA LEU A 13 11.92 -15.80 -2.04
C LEU A 13 11.15 -15.57 -0.73
N ILE A 14 11.22 -16.49 0.23
CA ILE A 14 10.56 -16.36 1.53
C ILE A 14 11.03 -15.08 2.23
N GLY A 15 12.33 -14.78 2.25
CA GLY A 15 12.84 -13.54 2.85
C GLY A 15 12.24 -12.27 2.23
N ARG A 16 12.03 -12.25 0.91
CA ARG A 16 11.36 -11.12 0.22
C ARG A 16 9.88 -11.04 0.59
N ILE A 17 9.19 -12.18 0.68
CA ILE A 17 7.77 -12.25 1.10
C ILE A 17 7.63 -11.73 2.52
N GLU A 18 8.47 -12.18 3.44
CA GLU A 18 8.44 -11.78 4.85
C GLU A 18 8.75 -10.29 5.02
N SER A 19 9.75 -9.75 4.31
CA SER A 19 10.02 -8.31 4.26
C SER A 19 8.79 -7.52 3.78
N THR A 20 8.12 -8.00 2.72
CA THR A 20 6.91 -7.37 2.18
C THR A 20 5.75 -7.40 3.17
N LEU A 21 5.56 -8.52 3.87
CA LEU A 21 4.55 -8.70 4.92
C LEU A 21 4.88 -7.95 6.23
N GLY A 22 6.02 -7.25 6.30
CA GLY A 22 6.48 -6.54 7.50
C GLY A 22 6.94 -7.47 8.63
N ARG A 23 7.31 -8.71 8.28
CA ARG A 23 7.83 -9.73 9.20
C ARG A 23 9.32 -9.96 8.93
N GLY A 24 10.12 -8.90 8.87
CA GLY A 24 11.56 -9.00 8.60
C GLY A 24 12.20 -7.64 8.36
N PRO A 25 13.52 -7.58 8.12
CA PRO A 25 14.22 -6.35 7.79
C PRO A 25 13.68 -5.77 6.46
N HIS A 26 13.23 -4.52 6.46
CA HIS A 26 12.68 -3.80 5.29
C HIS A 26 13.77 -3.36 4.27
N LEU A 27 14.67 -4.28 3.91
CA LEU A 27 15.82 -4.00 3.05
C LEU A 27 15.69 -4.59 1.64
N LEU A 28 14.64 -5.38 1.40
CA LEU A 28 14.44 -6.10 0.15
C LEU A 28 13.29 -5.51 -0.67
N GLU A 29 13.43 -5.57 -1.99
CA GLU A 29 12.39 -5.16 -2.92
C GLU A 29 11.08 -5.93 -2.66
N PRO A 30 9.94 -5.22 -2.56
CA PRO A 30 8.64 -5.85 -2.34
C PRO A 30 8.34 -6.90 -3.40
N VAL A 31 7.84 -8.06 -2.96
CA VAL A 31 7.41 -9.15 -3.83
C VAL A 31 5.90 -9.17 -3.92
N THR A 32 5.38 -9.57 -5.08
CA THR A 32 3.94 -9.55 -5.31
C THR A 32 3.31 -10.93 -5.34
N ALA A 33 2.01 -11.05 -5.04
CA ALA A 33 1.33 -12.35 -5.05
C ALA A 33 1.40 -13.08 -6.40
N ASP A 34 1.41 -12.35 -7.53
CA ASP A 34 1.54 -12.92 -8.87
C ASP A 34 2.96 -13.43 -9.15
N GLU A 35 3.95 -12.69 -8.65
CA GLU A 35 5.35 -13.09 -8.71
C GLU A 35 5.59 -14.38 -7.89
N VAL A 36 4.94 -14.50 -6.73
CA VAL A 36 4.99 -15.73 -5.92
C VAL A 36 4.31 -16.91 -6.63
N ARG A 37 3.16 -16.70 -7.28
CA ARG A 37 2.45 -17.75 -8.04
C ARG A 37 3.22 -18.27 -9.25
N THR A 38 4.02 -17.40 -9.88
CA THR A 38 4.79 -17.73 -11.08
C THR A 38 6.24 -18.10 -10.77
N ALA A 39 6.63 -18.12 -9.49
CA ALA A 39 7.95 -18.50 -9.05
C ALA A 39 8.25 -19.95 -9.41
N THR A 40 9.48 -20.21 -9.89
CA THR A 40 9.96 -21.55 -10.22
C THR A 40 11.29 -21.79 -9.54
N PHE A 41 11.50 -23.02 -9.06
CA PHE A 41 12.73 -23.39 -8.34
C PHE A 41 13.43 -24.55 -9.04
N ARG A 42 14.76 -24.54 -8.98
CA ARG A 42 15.59 -25.63 -9.48
C ARG A 42 15.48 -26.85 -8.58
N ALA A 43 15.49 -28.04 -9.19
CA ALA A 43 15.51 -29.29 -8.45
C ALA A 43 16.92 -29.62 -7.91
N LYS A 44 17.01 -30.01 -6.64
CA LYS A 44 18.24 -30.37 -5.93
C LYS A 44 18.05 -31.65 -5.12
N ARG A 45 19.09 -32.48 -5.07
CA ARG A 45 19.10 -33.67 -4.21
C ARG A 45 19.10 -33.25 -2.74
N GLY A 46 18.13 -33.73 -1.97
CA GLY A 46 17.95 -33.33 -0.57
C GLY A 46 17.41 -31.91 -0.40
N GLY A 47 16.77 -31.35 -1.45
CA GLY A 47 16.09 -30.07 -1.37
C GLY A 47 14.79 -30.13 -0.56
N TYR A 48 14.12 -28.99 -0.43
CA TYR A 48 12.83 -28.92 0.23
C TYR A 48 11.77 -29.73 -0.51
N GLN A 49 10.85 -30.33 0.24
CA GLN A 49 9.77 -31.11 -0.33
C GLN A 49 8.85 -30.18 -1.13
N GLU A 50 8.72 -30.44 -2.43
CA GLU A 50 8.00 -29.59 -3.39
C GLU A 50 6.59 -29.25 -2.91
N THR A 51 5.79 -30.27 -2.54
CA THR A 51 4.41 -30.09 -2.08
C THR A 51 4.31 -29.21 -0.81
N ALA A 52 5.27 -29.31 0.11
CA ALA A 52 5.28 -28.49 1.32
C ALA A 52 5.61 -27.02 1.00
N VAL A 53 6.52 -26.78 0.05
CA VAL A 53 6.85 -25.43 -0.42
C VAL A 53 5.67 -24.84 -1.16
N ASP A 54 5.07 -25.57 -2.12
CA ASP A 54 3.93 -25.08 -2.90
C ASP A 54 2.75 -24.71 -1.99
N PHE A 55 2.46 -25.54 -0.98
CA PHE A 55 1.42 -25.25 0.01
C PHE A 55 1.74 -23.99 0.84
N ALA A 56 3.00 -23.80 1.23
CA ALA A 56 3.42 -22.60 1.96
C ALA A 56 3.33 -21.34 1.08
N LEU A 57 3.73 -21.43 -0.19
CA LEU A 57 3.63 -20.32 -1.14
C LEU A 57 2.19 -19.90 -1.39
N GLU A 58 1.25 -20.85 -1.48
CA GLU A 58 -0.18 -20.52 -1.59
C GLU A 58 -0.69 -19.76 -0.35
N ALA A 59 -0.27 -20.16 0.86
CA ALA A 59 -0.61 -19.42 2.08
C ALA A 59 -0.03 -18.00 2.07
N PHE A 60 1.21 -17.83 1.59
CA PHE A 60 1.83 -16.52 1.43
C PHE A 60 1.15 -15.66 0.36
N VAL A 61 0.72 -16.25 -0.74
CA VAL A 61 -0.08 -15.58 -1.77
C VAL A 61 -1.35 -15.00 -1.16
N VAL A 62 -2.08 -15.79 -0.36
CA VAL A 62 -3.28 -15.31 0.35
C VAL A 62 -2.92 -14.16 1.31
N ALA A 63 -1.81 -14.25 2.03
CA ALA A 63 -1.37 -13.20 2.94
C ALA A 63 -0.99 -11.91 2.21
N LEU A 64 -0.26 -12.01 1.09
CA LEU A 64 0.13 -10.88 0.25
C LEU A 64 -1.10 -10.23 -0.39
N GLU A 65 -2.08 -11.02 -0.83
CA GLU A 65 -3.35 -10.49 -1.32
C GLU A 65 -4.18 -9.82 -0.22
N ALA A 66 -4.21 -10.40 0.97
CA ALA A 66 -4.90 -9.80 2.11
C ALA A 66 -4.23 -8.47 2.53
N GLN A 67 -2.90 -8.40 2.52
CA GLN A 67 -2.17 -7.16 2.77
C GLN A 67 -2.38 -6.16 1.64
N ALA A 68 -2.39 -6.62 0.39
CA ALA A 68 -2.66 -5.79 -0.77
C ALA A 68 -4.08 -5.22 -0.80
N LYS A 69 -5.05 -5.94 -0.23
CA LYS A 69 -6.45 -5.52 -0.10
C LYS A 69 -6.73 -4.80 1.21
N ARG A 70 -5.79 -4.76 2.16
CA ARG A 70 -5.93 -3.92 3.35
C ARG A 70 -5.90 -2.48 2.86
N PRO A 71 -7.01 -1.75 2.97
CA PRO A 71 -7.00 -0.34 2.64
C PRO A 71 -5.93 0.32 3.50
N ILE A 72 -5.28 1.38 2.99
CA ILE A 72 -4.73 2.40 3.89
C ILE A 72 -5.95 2.98 4.61
N ARG A 73 -6.41 2.30 5.66
CA ARG A 73 -7.57 2.72 6.42
C ARG A 73 -7.19 3.99 7.13
N LEU A 74 -7.54 5.12 6.53
CA LEU A 74 -7.93 6.34 7.22
C LEU A 74 -9.27 6.12 7.94
N ALA A 75 -9.47 4.98 8.59
CA ALA A 75 -10.63 4.74 9.43
C ALA A 75 -10.22 4.99 10.89
N MET A 76 -10.30 6.27 11.24
CA MET A 76 -10.95 6.74 12.46
C MET A 76 -10.85 5.87 13.72
N ALA A 77 -9.96 6.25 14.62
CA ALA A 77 -10.48 6.56 15.95
C ALA A 77 -11.22 7.89 15.80
N GLU A 78 -12.54 7.91 16.01
CA GLU A 78 -13.24 9.16 16.33
C GLU A 78 -12.43 9.92 17.40
N PRO A 79 -12.51 11.26 17.46
CA PRO A 79 -11.99 11.99 18.60
C PRO A 79 -12.73 11.51 19.86
N THR A 80 -12.21 10.44 20.47
CA THR A 80 -12.66 9.95 21.76
C THR A 80 -12.32 11.10 22.72
N GLY A 81 -13.31 11.53 23.49
CA GLY A 81 -13.52 12.91 23.95
C GLY A 81 -12.45 13.60 24.81
N GLU A 82 -11.22 13.08 24.87
CA GLU A 82 -10.08 13.68 25.55
C GLU A 82 -9.08 14.36 24.59
N MET A 83 -9.06 14.02 23.29
CA MET A 83 -8.07 14.58 22.36
C MET A 83 -8.58 15.87 21.70
N LEU A 84 -7.75 16.93 21.70
CA LEU A 84 -8.09 18.21 21.05
C LEU A 84 -8.30 17.99 19.54
N ARG A 85 -9.41 18.52 19.02
CA ARG A 85 -9.78 18.46 17.59
C ARG A 85 -8.63 18.91 16.67
N GLU A 86 -7.89 19.94 17.06
CA GLU A 86 -6.70 20.41 16.34
C GLU A 86 -5.56 19.37 16.29
N GLN A 87 -5.28 18.69 17.40
CA GLN A 87 -4.23 17.65 17.45
C GLN A 87 -4.63 16.42 16.63
N TRP A 88 -5.92 16.11 16.56
CA TRP A 88 -6.44 15.05 15.69
C TRP A 88 -6.20 15.39 14.21
N PHE A 89 -6.48 16.63 13.81
CA PHE A 89 -6.24 17.08 12.44
C PHE A 89 -4.75 17.10 12.07
N GLU A 90 -3.87 17.53 12.98
CA GLU A 90 -2.43 17.46 12.76
C GLU A 90 -1.95 16.01 12.60
N GLN A 91 -2.47 15.08 13.40
CA GLN A 91 -2.19 13.66 13.22
C GLN A 91 -2.67 13.13 11.86
N GLN A 92 -3.87 13.54 11.40
CA GLN A 92 -4.32 13.16 10.07
C GLN A 92 -3.44 13.77 8.97
N ALA A 93 -3.07 15.05 9.07
CA ALA A 93 -2.16 15.71 8.14
C ALA A 93 -0.82 14.97 8.04
N ALA A 94 -0.21 14.65 9.18
CA ALA A 94 1.06 13.93 9.24
C ALA A 94 0.96 12.46 8.76
N ARG A 95 -0.24 11.88 8.68
CA ARG A 95 -0.47 10.58 8.04
C ARG A 95 -0.54 10.71 6.53
N VAL A 96 -1.19 11.77 6.03
CA VAL A 96 -1.23 12.08 4.60
C VAL A 96 0.18 12.34 4.08
N GLU A 97 0.99 13.08 4.82
CA GLU A 97 2.38 13.42 4.47
C GLU A 97 3.32 12.19 4.45
N ARG A 98 2.98 11.12 5.17
CA ARG A 98 3.79 9.89 5.25
C ARG A 98 3.26 8.75 4.38
N VAL A 99 2.14 8.96 3.69
CA VAL A 99 1.56 7.90 2.86
C VAL A 99 2.52 7.58 1.71
N ALA A 100 2.71 6.29 1.45
CA ALA A 100 3.44 5.82 0.28
C ALA A 100 2.52 4.85 -0.46
N PHE A 101 2.12 5.20 -1.67
CA PHE A 101 1.32 4.32 -2.51
C PHE A 101 2.22 3.33 -3.23
N ARG A 102 1.66 2.16 -3.55
CA ARG A 102 2.39 1.16 -4.33
C ARG A 102 2.49 1.59 -5.79
N PRO A 103 3.59 1.24 -6.48
CA PRO A 103 3.69 1.45 -7.91
C PRO A 103 2.67 0.56 -8.64
N GLY A 104 2.05 1.11 -9.67
CA GLY A 104 1.15 0.42 -10.58
C GLY A 104 1.89 -0.65 -11.38
N ARG A 105 1.21 -1.77 -11.63
CA ARG A 105 1.78 -2.87 -12.43
C ARG A 105 1.56 -2.64 -13.92
N MET A 106 2.42 -3.23 -14.75
CA MET A 106 2.37 -3.15 -16.22
C MET A 106 2.34 -1.69 -16.75
N GLY A 107 2.98 -0.77 -16.02
CA GLY A 107 3.09 0.62 -16.43
C GLY A 107 1.77 1.38 -16.46
N THR A 108 0.76 0.96 -15.68
CA THR A 108 -0.51 1.67 -15.53
C THR A 108 -0.70 2.13 -14.09
N GLY A 109 -0.86 3.44 -13.90
CA GLY A 109 -1.12 4.07 -12.60
C GLY A 109 -1.48 5.55 -12.76
N TYR A 110 -1.90 6.19 -11.67
CA TYR A 110 -2.03 7.63 -11.64
C TYR A 110 -0.65 8.30 -11.65
N ASN A 111 -0.58 9.49 -12.24
CA ASN A 111 0.63 10.29 -12.26
C ASN A 111 1.05 10.66 -10.82
N GLU A 112 2.25 10.25 -10.42
CA GLU A 112 2.79 10.47 -9.06
C GLU A 112 2.84 11.96 -8.71
N ASP A 113 3.35 12.80 -9.62
CA ASP A 113 3.46 14.26 -9.41
C ASP A 113 2.07 14.90 -9.18
N GLU A 114 1.05 14.43 -9.89
CA GLU A 114 -0.32 14.95 -9.77
C GLU A 114 -0.96 14.55 -8.44
N ILE A 115 -0.72 13.31 -8.01
CA ILE A 115 -1.19 12.82 -6.71
C ILE A 115 -0.49 13.55 -5.57
N ASP A 116 0.83 13.66 -5.62
CA ASP A 116 1.63 14.27 -4.55
C ASP A 116 1.26 15.75 -4.38
N ALA A 117 1.11 16.50 -5.48
CA ALA A 117 0.66 17.89 -5.44
C ALA A 117 -0.76 18.04 -4.85
N PHE A 118 -1.64 17.06 -5.09
CA PHE A 118 -2.97 17.06 -4.51
C PHE A 118 -2.96 16.74 -3.01
N LEU A 119 -2.12 15.78 -2.59
CA LEU A 119 -1.93 15.46 -1.18
C LEU A 119 -1.37 16.64 -0.38
N ASP A 120 -0.44 17.40 -0.94
CA ASP A 120 0.09 18.61 -0.30
C ASP A 120 -1.01 19.64 -0.02
N ARG A 121 -1.95 19.82 -0.96
CA ARG A 121 -3.11 20.71 -0.76
C ARG A 121 -4.04 20.21 0.33
N ILE A 122 -4.25 18.90 0.42
CA ILE A 122 -5.03 18.29 1.50
C ILE A 122 -4.33 18.50 2.85
N VAL A 123 -3.02 18.28 2.93
CA VAL A 123 -2.22 18.53 4.15
C VAL A 123 -2.35 19.99 4.58
N ALA A 124 -2.21 20.94 3.65
CA ALA A 124 -2.38 22.36 3.94
C ALA A 124 -3.79 22.66 4.47
N THR A 125 -4.82 22.02 3.91
CA THR A 125 -6.20 22.12 4.37
C THR A 125 -6.39 21.55 5.77
N LEU A 126 -5.84 20.36 6.05
CA LEU A 126 -5.88 19.71 7.36
C LEU A 126 -5.08 20.47 8.43
N ARG A 127 -4.03 21.20 8.04
CA ARG A 127 -3.30 22.09 8.96
C ARG A 127 -3.94 23.47 9.10
N GLY A 128 -4.91 23.83 8.24
CA GLY A 128 -5.49 25.17 8.22
C GLY A 128 -4.51 26.26 7.78
N THR A 129 -3.54 25.89 6.94
CA THR A 129 -2.44 26.77 6.47
C THR A 129 -2.68 27.32 5.07
N THR A 130 -3.81 26.99 4.45
CA THR A 130 -4.22 27.45 3.13
C THR A 130 -5.47 28.31 3.21
N ASP A 131 -5.51 29.38 2.42
CA ASP A 131 -6.70 30.22 2.22
C ASP A 131 -7.71 29.57 1.26
N TYR A 132 -7.30 28.52 0.55
CA TYR A 132 -8.11 27.77 -0.41
C TYR A 132 -8.20 26.30 0.03
N PRO A 133 -9.06 25.98 1.02
CA PRO A 133 -9.20 24.62 1.53
C PRO A 133 -9.84 23.70 0.49
N VAL A 134 -9.34 22.48 0.41
CA VAL A 134 -9.92 21.41 -0.40
C VAL A 134 -11.16 20.84 0.31
N THR A 135 -12.28 20.76 -0.40
CA THR A 135 -13.52 20.21 0.15
C THR A 135 -13.61 18.69 -0.04
N ALA A 136 -14.40 18.01 0.80
CA ALA A 136 -14.66 16.58 0.63
C ALA A 136 -15.25 16.23 -0.75
N LYS A 137 -16.09 17.12 -1.30
CA LYS A 137 -16.64 16.97 -2.65
C LYS A 137 -15.53 17.01 -3.71
N GLU A 138 -14.62 17.97 -3.62
CA GLU A 138 -13.48 18.06 -4.54
C GLU A 138 -12.57 16.83 -4.46
N VAL A 139 -12.36 16.25 -3.28
CA VAL A 139 -11.61 14.99 -3.13
C VAL A 139 -12.31 13.83 -3.84
N ARG A 140 -13.63 13.70 -3.71
CA ARG A 140 -14.40 12.62 -4.36
C ARG A 140 -14.53 12.77 -5.87
N GLU A 141 -14.52 14.02 -6.37
CA GLU A 141 -14.64 14.33 -7.80
C GLU A 141 -13.27 14.51 -8.47
N ALA A 142 -12.17 14.42 -7.72
CA ALA A 142 -10.82 14.55 -8.24
C ALA A 142 -10.57 13.51 -9.34
N LYS A 143 -9.98 13.96 -10.45
CA LYS A 143 -9.59 13.10 -11.57
C LYS A 143 -8.13 13.32 -11.84
N PHE A 144 -7.39 12.22 -11.91
CA PHE A 144 -5.96 12.23 -12.16
C PHE A 144 -5.65 11.58 -13.50
N SER A 145 -4.59 12.06 -14.11
CA SER A 145 -4.06 11.53 -15.37
C SER A 145 -3.49 10.14 -15.12
N THR A 146 -3.82 9.20 -16.00
CA THR A 146 -3.19 7.87 -16.01
C THR A 146 -1.97 7.89 -16.91
N VAL A 147 -0.83 7.47 -16.36
CA VAL A 147 0.40 7.27 -17.13
C VAL A 147 0.47 5.83 -17.64
N MET A 148 0.88 5.69 -18.89
CA MET A 148 1.13 4.40 -19.53
C MET A 148 2.65 4.27 -19.77
N PHE A 149 3.23 3.10 -19.49
CA PHE A 149 4.68 2.80 -19.65
C PHE A 149 5.64 3.56 -18.70
N LYS A 150 5.12 4.22 -17.67
CA LYS A 150 5.90 4.84 -16.58
C LYS A 150 5.45 4.30 -15.22
N ALA A 151 6.31 4.48 -14.21
CA ALA A 151 5.89 4.33 -12.82
C ALA A 151 4.77 5.36 -12.54
N GLY A 152 3.72 4.88 -11.89
CA GLY A 152 2.56 5.65 -11.47
C GLY A 152 1.99 4.99 -10.23
N TYR A 153 1.27 5.71 -9.38
CA TYR A 153 0.66 5.10 -8.20
C TYR A 153 -0.52 4.19 -8.59
N LEU A 154 -0.66 3.08 -7.86
CA LEU A 154 -1.75 2.14 -8.07
C LEU A 154 -3.10 2.83 -7.83
N ILE A 155 -3.92 2.92 -8.88
CA ILE A 155 -5.22 3.62 -8.88
C ILE A 155 -6.08 3.21 -7.68
N ALA A 156 -6.20 1.90 -7.42
CA ALA A 156 -7.01 1.39 -6.31
C ALA A 156 -6.54 1.85 -4.92
N ASP A 157 -5.22 2.03 -4.72
CA ASP A 157 -4.67 2.51 -3.44
C ASP A 157 -4.98 3.98 -3.24
N VAL A 158 -4.81 4.77 -4.29
CA VAL A 158 -5.09 6.22 -4.30
C VAL A 158 -6.58 6.46 -4.07
N ASP A 159 -7.46 5.81 -4.84
CA ASP A 159 -8.92 5.99 -4.74
C ASP A 159 -9.42 5.63 -3.34
N SER A 160 -8.97 4.49 -2.80
CA SER A 160 -9.36 4.07 -1.45
C SER A 160 -8.86 5.03 -0.37
N PHE A 161 -7.68 5.63 -0.57
CA PHE A 161 -7.12 6.57 0.37
C PHE A 161 -7.85 7.92 0.33
N LEU A 162 -8.11 8.46 -0.86
CA LEU A 162 -8.85 9.69 -1.06
C LEU A 162 -10.28 9.59 -0.52
N ALA A 163 -10.93 8.43 -0.64
CA ALA A 163 -12.23 8.19 -0.02
C ALA A 163 -12.20 8.42 1.50
N GLY A 164 -11.17 7.90 2.20
CA GLY A 164 -11.01 8.10 3.64
C GLY A 164 -10.67 9.55 4.02
N ILE A 165 -9.93 10.27 3.18
CA ILE A 165 -9.66 11.71 3.38
C ILE A 165 -10.94 12.52 3.26
N ALA A 166 -11.79 12.21 2.28
CA ALA A 166 -13.05 12.93 2.10
C ALA A 166 -13.91 12.88 3.37
N ASP A 167 -13.97 11.72 4.03
CA ASP A 167 -14.70 11.54 5.29
C ASP A 167 -14.08 12.36 6.45
N VAL A 168 -12.73 12.46 6.51
CA VAL A 168 -12.01 13.30 7.48
C VAL A 168 -12.32 14.80 7.25
N LEU A 169 -12.37 15.23 5.99
CA LEU A 169 -12.66 16.62 5.63
C LEU A 169 -14.12 17.00 5.94
N GLU A 170 -15.08 16.08 5.77
CA GLU A 170 -16.47 16.32 6.18
C GLU A 170 -16.59 16.62 7.67
N GLN A 171 -15.81 15.93 8.51
CA GLN A 171 -15.83 16.16 9.96
C GLN A 171 -15.18 17.47 10.40
N ARG A 172 -14.34 18.06 9.55
CA ARG A 172 -13.78 19.40 9.77
C ARG A 172 -14.79 20.50 9.44
N ALA A 173 -15.62 20.27 8.43
CA ALA A 173 -16.64 21.22 8.00
C ALA A 173 -17.84 21.30 8.97
N LEU A 174 -17.98 20.33 9.88
CA LEU A 174 -18.98 20.26 10.94
C LEU A 174 -18.50 20.88 12.27
#